data_AF-A0A1H0BV31-F1
#
_entry.id   AF-A0A1H0BV31-F1
#
_cell.length_a   1.000
_cell.length_b   1.000
_cell.length_c   1.000
_cell.angle_alpha   90.00
_cell.angle_beta   90.00
_cell.angle_gamma   90.00
#
_symmetry.space_group_name_H-M   'P 1'
#
loop_
_entity.id
_entity.type
_entity.pdbx_description
1 polymer ?
#
loop_
_entity_poly.entity_id
_entity_poly.type
_entity_poly.pdbx_seq_one_letter_code
_entity_poly.pdbx_strand_id
1 'polypeptide(L)'
;MRLRPGKLLTEGGQFLCDCAVVERSETGARIRAFAPVETLLPEDLFLYEEVESRRTRVRIAWAKGPELGLTITALGEEIGGIERERIAGRYYAVGA
;
A
#
# COMPACT_ATOMS: atom_id res chain seq x y z
N MET A 1 15.52 -8.26 10.28
CA MET A 1 14.30 -7.46 10.08
C MET A 1 13.86 -7.63 8.64
N ARG A 2 12.72 -8.28 8.39
CA ARG A 2 12.24 -8.57 7.03
C ARG A 2 11.20 -7.51 6.67
N LEU A 3 11.48 -6.70 5.65
CA LEU A 3 10.53 -5.75 5.11
C LEU A 3 9.33 -6.51 4.55
N ARG A 4 8.11 -6.09 4.90
CA ARG A 4 6.88 -6.70 4.38
C ARG A 4 6.49 -5.98 3.08
N PRO A 5 6.45 -6.67 1.92
CA PRO A 5 6.04 -6.05 0.68
C PRO A 5 4.58 -5.60 0.77
N GLY A 6 4.32 -4.42 0.20
CA GLY A 6 2.97 -3.88 0.10
C GLY A 6 2.82 -2.95 -1.10
N LYS A 7 1.58 -2.54 -1.34
CA LYS A 7 1.22 -1.64 -2.44
C LYS A 7 0.34 -0.52 -1.92
N LEU A 8 0.56 0.69 -2.45
CA LEU A 8 -0.35 1.80 -2.26
C LEU A 8 -1.36 1.81 -3.41
N LEU A 9 -2.63 1.98 -3.08
CA LEU A 9 -3.74 2.03 -4.04
C LEU A 9 -4.59 3.27 -3.79
N THR A 10 -5.18 3.83 -4.84
CA THR A 10 -6.25 4.84 -4.75
C THR A 10 -7.48 4.28 -4.05
N GLU A 11 -8.42 5.15 -3.66
CA GLU A 11 -9.73 4.71 -3.15
C GLU A 11 -10.51 3.83 -4.14
N GLY A 12 -10.32 4.04 -5.45
CA GLY A 12 -10.89 3.21 -6.51
C GLY A 12 -10.19 1.86 -6.72
N GLY A 13 -9.19 1.52 -5.88
CA GLY A 13 -8.41 0.29 -5.99
C GLY A 13 -7.37 0.29 -7.11
N GLN A 14 -7.12 1.43 -7.76
CA GLN A 14 -6.07 1.56 -8.77
C GLN A 14 -4.70 1.64 -8.10
N PHE A 15 -3.71 0.98 -8.69
CA PHE A 15 -2.33 0.99 -8.19
C PHE A 15 -1.70 2.39 -8.26
N LEU A 16 -1.01 2.78 -7.18
CA LEU A 16 -0.20 4.00 -7.11
C LEU A 16 1.29 3.66 -7.18
N CYS A 17 1.77 2.83 -6.25
CA CYS A 17 3.17 2.40 -6.22
C CYS A 17 3.41 1.17 -5.34
N ASP A 18 4.57 0.53 -5.53
CA ASP A 18 5.09 -0.46 -4.60
C ASP A 18 5.70 0.20 -3.37
N CYS A 19 5.63 -0.51 -2.25
CA CYS A 19 6.23 -0.09 -1.00
C CYS A 19 6.66 -1.27 -0.13
N ALA A 20 7.42 -0.95 0.91
CA ALA A 20 7.70 -1.87 2.00
C ALA A 20 7.16 -1.32 3.31
N VAL A 21 6.39 -2.12 4.03
CA VAL A 21 6.00 -1.82 5.41
C VAL A 21 7.22 -2.06 6.31
N VAL A 22 7.74 -0.95 6.86
CA VAL A 22 8.89 -0.92 7.77
C VAL A 22 8.43 -1.23 9.19
N GLU A 23 7.31 -0.65 9.60
CA GLU A 23 6.74 -0.74 10.95
C GLU A 23 5.22 -0.62 10.90
N ARG A 24 4.51 -1.29 11.80
CA ARG A 24 3.05 -1.24 11.90
C ARG A 24 2.62 -1.25 13.37
N SER A 25 1.61 -0.46 13.68
CA SER A 25 0.87 -0.49 14.94
C SER A 25 -0.63 -0.72 14.65
N GLU A 26 -1.45 -0.73 15.70
CA GLU A 26 -2.91 -0.81 15.55
C GLU A 26 -3.51 0.42 14.86
N THR A 27 -2.85 1.58 14.96
CA THR A 27 -3.36 2.88 14.52
C THR A 27 -2.59 3.48 13.35
N GLY A 28 -1.49 2.86 12.92
CA GLY A 28 -0.66 3.42 11.87
C GLY A 28 0.36 2.44 11.28
N ALA A 29 1.06 2.93 10.27
CA ALA A 29 2.17 2.22 9.65
C ALA A 29 3.22 3.21 9.17
N ARG A 30 4.48 2.78 9.19
CA ARG A 30 5.58 3.46 8.49
C ARG A 30 5.97 2.61 7.30
N ILE A 31 5.98 3.22 6.12
CA ILE A 31 6.31 2.54 4.88
C ILE A 31 7.42 3.28 4.14
N ARG A 32 8.11 2.55 3.27
CA ARG A 32 9.03 3.09 2.28
C ARG A 32 8.46 2.86 0.89
N ALA A 33 8.11 3.93 0.19
CA ALA A 33 7.66 3.90 -1.19
C ALA A 33 8.86 3.70 -2.15
N PHE A 34 8.64 2.96 -3.23
CA PHE A 34 9.66 2.65 -4.23
C PHE A 34 9.46 3.36 -5.57
N ALA A 35 8.38 4.13 -5.73
CA ALA A 35 8.20 5.07 -6.84
C ALA A 35 8.69 6.47 -6.43
N PRO A 36 9.03 7.35 -7.38
CA PRO A 36 9.29 8.75 -7.07
C PRO A 36 8.05 9.35 -6.40
N VAL A 37 8.18 9.75 -5.14
CA VAL A 37 7.17 10.52 -4.38
C VAL A 37 6.99 11.94 -4.95
N GLU A 38 7.54 12.19 -6.14
CA GLU A 38 7.26 13.38 -6.96
C GLU A 38 5.86 13.32 -7.58
N THR A 39 5.26 12.12 -7.68
CA THR A 39 3.83 11.99 -8.00
C THR A 39 3.02 12.32 -6.77
N LEU A 40 2.14 13.31 -6.85
CA LEU A 40 1.19 13.65 -5.78
C LEU A 40 0.39 12.41 -5.38
N LEU A 41 0.73 11.85 -4.22
CA LEU A 41 -0.10 10.82 -3.60
C LEU A 41 -1.33 11.48 -3.00
N PRO A 42 -2.53 10.91 -3.19
CA PRO A 42 -3.71 11.39 -2.50
C PRO A 42 -3.52 11.25 -0.98
N GLU A 43 -4.12 12.15 -0.20
CA GLU A 43 -4.03 12.07 1.26
C GLU A 43 -4.65 10.77 1.79
N ASP A 44 -5.80 10.37 1.25
CA ASP A 44 -6.49 9.12 1.57
C ASP A 44 -6.23 8.06 0.50
N LEU A 45 -5.79 6.88 0.95
CA LEU A 45 -5.39 5.77 0.09
C LEU A 45 -5.57 4.43 0.80
N PHE A 46 -5.32 3.34 0.09
CA PHE A 46 -5.27 2.00 0.66
C PHE A 46 -3.85 1.46 0.69
N LEU A 47 -3.47 0.89 1.83
CA LEU A 47 -2.28 0.05 1.97
C LEU A 47 -2.70 -1.42 1.83
N TYR A 48 -2.19 -2.08 0.80
CA TYR A 48 -2.33 -3.53 0.63
C TYR A 48 -1.04 -4.22 1.11
N GLU A 49 -1.15 -5.10 2.10
CA GLU A 49 -0.04 -5.93 2.57
C GLU A 49 -0.12 -7.30 1.92
N GLU A 50 0.89 -7.68 1.15
CA GLU A 50 0.82 -8.92 0.36
C GLU A 50 0.87 -10.18 1.24
N VAL A 51 1.69 -10.15 2.29
CA VAL A 51 1.88 -11.28 3.21
C VAL A 51 0.59 -11.64 3.95
N GLU A 52 -0.15 -10.64 4.40
CA GLU A 52 -1.41 -10.81 5.12
C GLU A 52 -2.62 -10.74 4.16
N SER A 53 -2.38 -10.39 2.89
CA SER A 53 -3.41 -10.15 1.87
C SER A 53 -4.55 -9.25 2.36
N ARG A 54 -4.16 -8.20 3.08
CA ARG A 54 -5.07 -7.29 3.77
C ARG A 54 -5.02 -5.91 3.14
N ARG A 55 -6.18 -5.31 2.90
CA ARG A 55 -6.30 -3.92 2.41
C ARG A 55 -6.79 -3.03 3.54
N THR A 56 -5.96 -2.07 3.96
CA THR A 56 -6.28 -1.13 5.06
C THR A 56 -6.45 0.28 4.51
N ARG A 57 -7.53 0.98 4.88
CA ARG A 57 -7.68 2.40 4.52
C ARG A 57 -6.79 3.24 5.43
N VAL A 58 -6.02 4.12 4.82
CA VAL A 58 -5.01 4.92 5.51
C VAL A 58 -5.00 6.35 4.99
N ARG A 59 -4.49 7.26 5.81
CA ARG A 59 -4.18 8.64 5.46
C ARG A 59 -2.69 8.91 5.62
N ILE A 60 -2.09 9.68 4.72
CA ILE A 60 -0.71 10.16 4.87
C ILE A 60 -0.66 11.19 6.00
N ALA A 61 0.07 10.87 7.07
CA ALA A 61 0.30 11.76 8.21
C ALA A 61 1.55 12.64 8.01
N TRP A 62 2.57 12.11 7.34
CA TRP A 62 3.79 12.83 6.99
C TRP A 62 4.53 12.13 5.84
N ALA A 63 5.38 12.87 5.13
CA ALA A 63 6.26 12.36 4.08
C ALA A 63 7.67 12.93 4.26
N LYS A 64 8.70 12.08 4.12
CA LYS A 64 10.12 12.48 4.16
C LYS A 64 10.92 11.64 3.16
N GLY A 65 11.17 12.19 1.98
CA GLY A 65 11.80 11.46 0.88
C GLY A 65 10.96 10.23 0.51
N PRO A 66 11.51 9.00 0.51
CA PRO A 66 10.75 7.79 0.20
C PRO A 66 9.96 7.25 1.40
N GLU A 67 10.09 7.83 2.59
CA GLU A 67 9.37 7.35 3.77
C GLU A 67 8.04 8.09 3.96
N LEU A 68 6.99 7.33 4.25
CA LEU A 68 5.67 7.84 4.58
C LEU A 68 5.22 7.31 5.94
N GLY A 69 4.65 8.20 6.74
CA GLY A 69 3.86 7.85 7.91
C GLY A 69 2.39 7.79 7.54
N LEU A 70 1.73 6.71 7.92
CA LEU A 70 0.33 6.44 7.63
C LEU A 70 -0.47 6.31 8.93
N THR A 71 -1.65 6.92 8.97
CA THR A 71 -2.66 6.69 9.99
C THR A 71 -3.74 5.77 9.44
N ILE A 72 -4.10 4.73 10.18
CA ILE A 72 -5.17 3.80 9.80
C ILE A 72 -6.52 4.47 10.10
N THR A 73 -7.32 4.69 9.06
CA THR A 73 -8.63 5.36 9.17
C THR A 73 -9.80 4.36 9.21
N ALA A 74 -9.59 3.15 8.70
CA ALA A 74 -10.51 2.03 8.87
C ALA A 74 -9.75 0.70 8.91
N LEU A 75 -10.15 -0.20 9.81
CA LEU A 75 -9.56 -1.54 9.91
C LEU A 75 -9.72 -2.28 8.58
N GLY A 76 -8.61 -2.86 8.12
CA GLY A 76 -8.55 -3.44 6.79
C GLY A 76 -9.37 -4.71 6.64
N GLU A 77 -10.01 -4.85 5.49
CA GLU A 77 -10.75 -6.02 5.05
C GLU A 77 -9.79 -7.05 4.45
N GLU A 78 -10.07 -8.33 4.69
CA GLU A 78 -9.36 -9.42 4.02
C GLU A 78 -9.86 -9.51 2.58
N ILE A 79 -8.94 -9.47 1.62
CA ILE A 79 -9.29 -9.44 0.21
C ILE A 79 -9.36 -10.88 -0.31
N GLY A 80 -10.50 -11.24 -0.91
CA GLY A 80 -10.73 -12.54 -1.55
C GLY A 80 -9.89 -12.73 -2.84
N GLY A 81 -9.71 -13.99 -3.26
CA GLY A 81 -8.77 -14.36 -4.33
C GLY A 81 -8.91 -13.59 -5.66
N ILE A 82 -10.14 -13.28 -6.09
CA ILE A 82 -10.41 -12.55 -7.35
C ILE A 82 -9.90 -11.10 -7.29
N GLU A 83 -10.04 -10.42 -6.15
CA GLU A 83 -9.49 -9.07 -5.97
C GLU A 83 -7.96 -9.10 -5.80
N ARG A 84 -7.40 -10.16 -5.21
CA ARG A 84 -5.93 -10.36 -5.20
C ARG A 84 -5.37 -10.48 -6.61
N GLU A 85 -6.02 -11.24 -7.49
CA GLU A 85 -5.63 -11.36 -8.90
C GLU A 85 -5.74 -10.04 -9.66
N ARG A 86 -6.68 -9.15 -9.31
CA ARG A 86 -6.74 -7.81 -9.92
C ARG A 86 -5.60 -6.90 -9.46
N ILE A 87 -5.18 -7.01 -8.20
CA ILE A 87 -4.11 -6.21 -7.61
C ILE A 87 -2.72 -6.75 -8.03
N ALA A 88 -2.57 -8.07 -8.12
CA ALA A 88 -1.32 -8.74 -8.50
C ALA A 88 -1.17 -8.92 -10.02
N GLY A 89 -2.26 -9.23 -10.74
CA GLY A 89 -2.23 -9.68 -12.12
C GLY A 89 -2.04 -8.59 -13.17
N ARG A 90 -2.33 -7.32 -12.86
CA ARG A 90 -2.18 -6.24 -13.85
C ARG A 90 -0.72 -5.81 -14.09
N TYR A 91 0.23 -6.28 -13.29
CA TYR A 91 1.64 -5.87 -13.38
C TYR A 91 2.65 -7.03 -13.50
N TYR A 92 2.19 -8.29 -13.54
CA TYR A 92 3.00 -9.44 -13.98
C TYR A 92 2.67 -9.94 -15.39
N ALA A 93 1.83 -9.23 -16.16
CA ALA A 93 1.84 -9.39 -17.61
C ALA A 93 3.11 -8.72 -18.18
N VAL A 94 4.28 -9.28 -17.82
CA VAL A 94 5.46 -9.18 -18.66
C VAL A 94 5.06 -9.91 -19.93
N GLY A 95 4.87 -9.16 -21.00
CA GLY A 95 4.61 -9.75 -22.30
C GLY A 95 5.72 -10.72 -22.66
N ALA A 96 5.34 -11.98 -22.90
CA ALA A 96 5.84 -12.87 -23.93
C ALA A 96 4.96 -14.13 -23.95
#